data_AF-A0AAE0QB87-F1
#
_entry.id   AF-A0AAE0QB87-F1
#
_cell.length_a   1.000
_cell.length_b   1.000
_cell.length_c   1.000
_cell.angle_alpha   90.00
_cell.angle_beta   90.00
_cell.angle_gamma   90.00
#
_symmetry.space_group_name_H-M   'P 1'
#
loop_
_entity.id
_entity.type
_entity.pdbx_description
1 polymer ?
#
loop_
_entity_poly.entity_id
_entity_poly.type
_entity_poly.pdbx_seq_one_letter_code
_entity_poly.pdbx_strand_id
1 'polypeptide(L)'
;MGHQCKNVSLWWTFGGGSKLIVNSGSTAPSVSLLPPSPLQLSEGSASLLCLLSGYSPQGALVSWTVDGSEVTNGVLTSTEEEKSGRYSRSSTLTLSKDFWEKGEEFSCKVSHNNANHPVTNRKINSDDQCDERVGLAVDSVLCVVLHQCSDIPYWSPLDKGLTNNSLISWS
;
A
#
# COMPACT_ATOMS: atom_id res chain seq x y z
N MET A 1 -4.21 60.15 45.20
CA MET A 1 -4.81 58.87 45.61
C MET A 1 -4.88 57.97 44.39
N GLY A 2 -4.13 56.86 44.35
CA GLY A 2 -4.18 55.88 43.25
C GLY A 2 -4.45 54.49 43.82
N HIS A 3 -5.54 53.87 43.38
CA HIS A 3 -5.90 52.50 43.78
C HIS A 3 -5.07 51.51 42.95
N GLN A 4 -4.20 50.73 43.60
CA GLN A 4 -3.58 49.57 42.95
C GLN A 4 -4.55 48.38 43.02
N CYS A 5 -5.00 47.90 41.86
CA CYS A 5 -5.61 46.58 41.76
C CYS A 5 -4.52 45.52 41.88
N LYS A 6 -4.46 44.82 43.02
CA LYS A 6 -3.65 43.61 43.16
C LYS A 6 -4.31 42.50 42.34
N ASN A 7 -3.64 42.06 41.29
CA ASN A 7 -4.04 40.89 40.50
C ASN A 7 -3.74 39.64 41.34
N VAL A 8 -4.73 39.18 42.11
CA VAL A 8 -4.64 37.92 42.84
C VAL A 8 -4.92 36.81 41.84
N SER A 9 -3.86 36.19 41.31
CA SER A 9 -3.98 34.94 40.56
C SER A 9 -4.42 33.83 41.52
N LEU A 10 -5.72 33.51 41.52
CA LEU A 10 -6.25 32.25 42.04
C LEU A 10 -6.15 31.19 40.93
N TRP A 11 -4.93 30.74 40.67
CA TRP A 11 -4.63 29.61 39.80
C TRP A 11 -5.24 28.32 40.36
N TRP A 12 -6.50 28.05 40.00
CA TRP A 12 -7.04 26.71 39.94
C TRP A 12 -6.46 26.02 38.70
N THR A 13 -5.18 25.63 38.78
CA THR A 13 -4.57 24.81 37.73
C THR A 13 -4.91 23.36 38.01
N PHE A 14 -5.72 22.76 37.13
CA PHE A 14 -5.87 21.31 37.13
C PHE A 14 -4.51 20.72 36.72
N GLY A 15 -4.01 19.73 37.47
CA GLY A 15 -2.78 19.01 37.13
C GLY A 15 -2.90 18.28 35.78
N GLY A 16 -1.78 17.81 35.23
CA GLY A 16 -1.66 17.20 33.88
C GLY A 16 -2.38 15.88 33.63
N GLY A 17 -3.47 15.58 34.35
CA GLY A 17 -4.30 14.38 34.19
C GLY A 17 -3.56 13.07 34.51
N SER A 18 -4.28 11.96 34.46
CA SER A 18 -3.70 10.61 34.53
C SER A 18 -4.42 9.73 33.52
N LYS A 19 -3.69 9.19 32.53
CA LYS A 19 -4.24 8.24 31.56
C LYS A 19 -4.23 6.85 32.18
N LEU A 20 -5.42 6.27 32.40
CA LEU A 20 -5.57 4.90 32.84
C LEU A 20 -5.65 3.97 31.62
N ILE A 21 -4.89 2.88 31.63
CA ILE A 21 -4.90 1.85 30.59
C ILE A 21 -5.47 0.57 31.19
N VAL A 22 -6.65 0.16 30.74
CA VAL A 22 -7.30 -1.08 31.18
C VAL A 22 -6.78 -2.23 30.32
N ASN A 23 -6.09 -3.19 30.93
CA ASN A 23 -5.52 -4.33 30.22
C ASN A 23 -6.51 -5.50 30.18
N SER A 24 -7.37 -5.52 29.16
CA SER A 24 -8.46 -6.51 29.01
C SER A 24 -8.07 -7.76 28.20
N GLY A 25 -6.82 -7.85 27.74
CA GLY A 25 -6.32 -8.90 26.84
C GLY A 25 -5.51 -8.33 25.66
N SER A 26 -4.62 -9.15 25.10
CA SER A 26 -3.78 -8.79 23.94
C SER A 26 -4.47 -9.16 22.63
N THR A 27 -4.72 -8.17 21.78
CA THR A 27 -5.23 -8.38 20.41
C THR A 27 -4.15 -7.97 19.42
N ALA A 28 -3.75 -8.88 18.53
CA ALA A 28 -2.77 -8.61 17.49
C ALA A 28 -3.30 -7.63 16.44
N PRO A 29 -2.44 -6.84 15.77
CA PRO A 29 -2.85 -5.93 14.71
C PRO A 29 -3.25 -6.66 13.44
N SER A 30 -4.33 -6.20 12.82
CA SER A 30 -4.56 -6.42 11.40
C SER A 30 -3.65 -5.49 10.60
N VAL A 31 -2.80 -6.05 9.74
CA VAL A 31 -1.81 -5.30 8.97
C VAL A 31 -2.13 -5.42 7.49
N SER A 32 -2.22 -4.27 6.82
CA SER A 32 -2.43 -4.18 5.36
C SER A 32 -1.35 -3.31 4.74
N LEU A 33 -0.74 -3.79 3.66
CA LEU A 33 0.26 -3.05 2.91
C LEU A 33 -0.32 -2.66 1.56
N LEU A 34 -0.34 -1.36 1.27
CA LEU A 34 -0.88 -0.78 0.06
C LEU A 34 0.26 -0.35 -0.86
N PRO A 35 0.21 -0.72 -2.16
CA PRO A 35 1.21 -0.31 -3.14
C PRO A 35 1.10 1.19 -3.48
N PRO A 36 2.13 1.77 -4.12
CA PRO A 36 2.05 3.11 -4.69
C PRO A 36 0.92 3.25 -5.70
N SER A 37 0.33 4.43 -5.78
CA SER A 37 -0.67 4.70 -6.82
C SER A 37 0.00 4.84 -8.20
N PRO A 38 -0.64 4.39 -9.29
CA PRO A 38 -0.09 4.53 -10.65
C PRO A 38 0.17 5.99 -11.05
N LEU A 39 -0.71 6.90 -10.63
CA LEU A 39 -0.55 8.34 -10.85
C LEU A 39 0.73 8.86 -10.21
N GLN A 40 0.98 8.50 -8.95
CA GLN A 40 2.19 8.90 -8.24
C GLN A 40 3.46 8.36 -8.91
N LEU A 41 3.42 7.11 -9.39
CA LEU A 41 4.54 6.51 -10.13
C LEU A 41 4.81 7.25 -11.43
N SER A 42 3.78 7.78 -12.10
CA SER A 42 3.96 8.64 -13.28
C SER A 42 4.64 9.97 -12.94
N GLU A 43 4.49 10.47 -11.72
CA GLU A 43 5.15 11.69 -11.23
C GLU A 43 6.58 11.44 -10.72
N GLY A 44 7.07 10.20 -10.77
CA GLY A 44 8.46 9.86 -10.42
C GLY A 44 8.69 9.51 -8.94
N SER A 45 7.63 9.34 -8.14
CA SER A 45 7.73 8.92 -6.74
C SER A 45 6.90 7.67 -6.45
N ALA A 46 7.21 6.97 -5.37
CA ALA A 46 6.52 5.77 -4.95
C ALA A 46 6.30 5.81 -3.43
N SER A 47 5.05 5.80 -2.97
CA SER A 47 4.73 5.72 -1.54
C SER A 47 3.98 4.44 -1.22
N LEU A 48 4.57 3.62 -0.37
CA LEU A 48 3.95 2.44 0.22
C LEU A 48 3.28 2.83 1.53
N LEU A 49 2.09 2.31 1.80
CA LEU A 49 1.34 2.60 3.03
C LEU A 49 1.04 1.31 3.80
N CYS A 50 1.58 1.18 5.00
CA CYS A 50 1.30 0.11 5.93
C CYS A 50 0.29 0.58 6.98
N LEU A 51 -0.87 -0.08 7.03
CA LEU A 51 -1.97 0.22 7.95
C LEU A 51 -2.07 -0.88 9.00
N LEU A 52 -1.99 -0.49 10.27
CA LEU A 52 -2.17 -1.35 11.43
C LEU A 52 -3.49 -0.95 12.10
N SER A 53 -4.35 -1.91 12.40
CA SER A 53 -5.65 -1.62 13.03
C SER A 53 -6.08 -2.70 14.02
N GLY A 54 -6.90 -2.29 14.99
CA GLY A 54 -7.64 -3.19 15.86
C GLY A 54 -6.82 -3.85 16.98
N TYR A 55 -5.61 -3.38 17.26
CA TYR A 55 -4.73 -4.00 18.25
C TYR A 55 -4.89 -3.44 19.66
N SER A 56 -4.49 -4.22 20.67
CA SER A 56 -4.47 -3.81 22.08
C SER A 56 -3.44 -4.60 22.87
N PRO A 57 -2.73 -4.01 23.87
CA PRO A 57 -2.62 -2.59 24.19
C PRO A 57 -1.86 -1.77 23.13
N GLN A 58 -1.66 -0.48 23.39
CA GLN A 58 -0.82 0.42 22.57
C GLN A 58 0.65 -0.02 22.56
N GLY A 59 1.46 0.48 21.62
CA GLY A 59 2.89 0.22 21.53
C GLY A 59 3.31 -0.64 20.34
N ALA A 60 2.53 -0.64 19.25
CA ALA A 60 2.95 -1.32 18.03
C ALA A 60 4.07 -0.54 17.34
N LEU A 61 5.15 -1.23 16.97
CA LEU A 61 6.30 -0.68 16.25
C LEU A 61 6.26 -1.13 14.79
N VAL A 62 6.71 -0.25 13.88
CA VAL A 62 6.78 -0.54 12.45
C VAL A 62 8.20 -0.32 11.98
N SER A 63 8.72 -1.27 11.20
CA SER A 63 9.99 -1.19 10.50
C SER A 63 9.81 -1.62 9.06
N TRP A 64 10.65 -1.13 8.16
CA TRP A 64 10.55 -1.40 6.73
C TRP A 64 11.79 -2.12 6.23
N THR A 65 11.62 -3.04 5.29
CA THR A 65 12.73 -3.64 4.55
C THR A 65 12.48 -3.63 3.05
N VAL A 66 13.53 -3.38 2.27
CA VAL A 66 13.57 -3.54 0.81
C VAL A 66 14.57 -4.64 0.49
N ASP A 67 14.12 -5.68 -0.19
CA ASP A 67 14.92 -6.88 -0.54
C ASP A 67 15.67 -7.45 0.68
N GLY A 68 14.99 -7.48 1.83
CA GLY A 68 15.52 -7.95 3.11
C GLY A 68 16.39 -6.95 3.89
N SER A 69 16.77 -5.83 3.30
CA SER A 69 17.58 -4.79 3.95
C SER A 69 16.71 -3.74 4.65
N GLU A 70 17.02 -3.39 5.90
CA GLU A 70 16.27 -2.39 6.65
C GLU A 70 16.41 -0.99 6.04
N VAL A 71 15.29 -0.27 5.94
CA VAL A 71 15.24 1.10 5.44
C VAL A 71 14.53 2.02 6.43
N THR A 72 15.14 3.18 6.65
CA THR A 72 14.61 4.24 7.53
C THR A 72 14.43 5.56 6.78
N ASN A 73 15.17 5.77 5.71
CA ASN A 73 15.02 6.92 4.82
C ASN A 73 13.63 6.94 4.18
N GLY A 74 12.94 8.07 4.25
CA GLY A 74 11.60 8.24 3.67
C GLY A 74 10.48 7.57 4.46
N VAL A 75 10.77 6.99 5.64
CA VAL A 75 9.77 6.40 6.52
C VAL A 75 9.13 7.48 7.39
N LEU A 76 7.80 7.58 7.31
CA LEU A 76 6.98 8.44 8.16
C LEU A 76 5.95 7.59 8.88
N THR A 77 5.99 7.57 10.21
CA THR A 77 5.06 6.75 11.01
C THR A 77 4.18 7.65 11.87
N SER A 78 2.87 7.46 11.79
CA SER A 78 1.89 8.21 12.57
C SER A 78 2.01 7.92 14.06
N THR A 79 1.42 8.79 14.87
CA THR A 79 1.08 8.46 16.26
C THR A 79 -0.02 7.40 16.30
N GLU A 80 -0.13 6.67 17.40
CA GLU A 80 -1.20 5.70 17.61
C GLU A 80 -2.51 6.42 17.89
N GLU A 81 -3.56 6.04 17.17
CA GLU A 81 -4.93 6.50 17.39
C GLU A 81 -5.69 5.45 18.19
N GLU A 82 -6.42 5.90 19.21
CA GLU A 82 -7.24 5.02 20.05
C GLU A 82 -8.71 5.27 19.77
N LYS A 83 -9.44 4.18 19.52
CA LYS A 83 -10.89 4.19 19.32
C LYS A 83 -11.52 2.98 20.00
N SER A 84 -12.33 3.25 21.03
CA SER A 84 -13.10 2.23 21.76
C SER A 84 -12.23 1.09 22.33
N GLY A 85 -11.06 1.43 22.88
CA GLY A 85 -10.11 0.50 23.47
C GLY A 85 -9.22 -0.25 22.48
N ARG A 86 -9.32 0.07 21.19
CA ARG A 86 -8.48 -0.49 20.12
C ARG A 86 -7.60 0.58 19.49
N TYR A 87 -6.39 0.20 19.15
CA TYR A 87 -5.39 1.09 18.60
C TYR A 87 -5.22 0.86 17.10
N SER A 88 -4.88 1.92 16.40
CA SER A 88 -4.53 1.91 14.97
C SER A 88 -3.34 2.83 14.72
N ARG A 89 -2.54 2.53 13.70
CA ARG A 89 -1.34 3.27 13.31
C ARG A 89 -1.09 3.12 11.83
N SER A 90 -0.50 4.12 11.19
CA SER A 90 -0.03 4.02 9.81
C SER A 90 1.46 4.33 9.71
N SER A 91 2.11 3.70 8.74
CA SER A 91 3.48 4.02 8.35
C SER A 91 3.54 4.13 6.83
N THR A 92 4.22 5.16 6.34
CA THR A 92 4.41 5.38 4.91
C THR A 92 5.90 5.32 4.60
N LEU A 93 6.28 4.57 3.57
CA LEU A 93 7.63 4.56 3.02
C LEU A 93 7.60 5.23 1.64
N THR A 94 8.29 6.37 1.52
CA THR A 94 8.42 7.09 0.25
C THR A 94 9.80 6.88 -0.37
N LEU A 95 9.81 6.46 -1.62
CA LEU A 95 10.99 6.19 -2.44
C LEU A 95 10.87 6.96 -3.76
N SER A 96 11.99 7.16 -4.46
CA SER A 96 11.95 7.54 -5.86
C SER A 96 11.50 6.36 -6.73
N LYS A 97 10.91 6.66 -7.89
CA LYS A 97 10.50 5.65 -8.87
C LYS A 97 11.61 4.66 -9.20
N ASP A 98 12.84 5.11 -9.43
CA ASP A 98 13.96 4.21 -9.75
C ASP A 98 14.28 3.19 -8.65
N PHE A 99 14.12 3.58 -7.37
CA PHE A 99 14.37 2.70 -6.24
C PHE A 99 13.22 1.72 -6.06
N TRP A 100 11.99 2.20 -6.26
CA TRP A 100 10.83 1.33 -6.37
C TRP A 100 11.09 0.30 -7.46
N GLU A 101 11.29 0.71 -8.71
CA GLU A 101 11.50 -0.13 -9.91
C GLU A 101 12.64 -1.15 -9.79
N LYS A 102 13.69 -0.85 -9.03
CA LYS A 102 14.78 -1.81 -8.77
C LYS A 102 14.47 -2.85 -7.70
N GLY A 103 13.69 -2.52 -6.68
CA GLY A 103 13.41 -3.44 -5.56
C GLY A 103 12.36 -4.51 -5.92
N GLU A 104 12.57 -5.77 -5.57
CA GLU A 104 11.65 -6.85 -5.90
C GLU A 104 10.64 -7.10 -4.77
N GLU A 105 11.08 -6.91 -3.53
CA GLU A 105 10.30 -7.21 -2.33
C GLU A 105 10.33 -6.06 -1.31
N PHE A 106 9.14 -5.59 -0.93
CA PHE A 106 8.95 -4.55 0.08
C PHE A 106 8.20 -5.15 1.26
N SER A 107 8.73 -5.01 2.47
CA SER A 107 8.08 -5.55 3.67
C SER A 107 7.91 -4.50 4.75
N CYS A 108 6.72 -4.45 5.32
CA CYS A 108 6.39 -3.74 6.54
C CYS A 108 6.37 -4.76 7.69
N LYS A 109 7.34 -4.67 8.60
CA LYS A 109 7.46 -5.53 9.78
C LYS A 109 6.85 -4.83 10.98
N VAL A 110 5.80 -5.44 11.52
CA VAL A 110 5.08 -4.92 12.67
C VAL A 110 5.42 -5.73 13.92
N SER A 111 5.93 -5.08 14.96
CA SER A 111 6.18 -5.70 16.25
C SER A 111 5.16 -5.20 17.29
N HIS A 112 4.41 -6.11 17.89
CA HIS A 112 3.39 -5.80 18.89
C HIS A 112 3.38 -6.88 19.98
N ASN A 113 3.50 -6.49 21.26
CA ASN A 113 3.56 -7.42 22.41
C ASN A 113 4.57 -8.58 22.26
N ASN A 114 5.76 -8.30 21.73
CA ASN A 114 6.82 -9.28 21.42
C ASN A 114 6.46 -10.29 20.30
N ALA A 115 5.35 -10.09 19.59
CA ALA A 115 5.01 -10.81 18.38
C ALA A 115 5.38 -9.98 17.14
N ASN A 116 5.94 -10.64 16.12
CA ASN A 116 6.32 -10.00 14.86
C ASN A 116 5.36 -10.44 13.75
N HIS A 117 4.79 -9.47 13.06
CA HIS A 117 3.81 -9.61 12.00
C HIS A 117 4.36 -8.95 10.72
N PRO A 118 5.15 -9.69 9.92
CA PRO A 118 5.64 -9.18 8.65
C PRO A 118 4.52 -9.20 7.61
N VAL A 119 4.34 -8.08 6.92
CA VAL A 119 3.55 -8.00 5.69
C VAL A 119 4.50 -7.72 4.55
N THR A 120 4.42 -8.56 3.52
CA THR A 120 5.28 -8.48 2.34
C THR A 120 4.42 -8.16 1.13
N ASN A 121 4.86 -7.18 0.35
CA ASN A 121 4.32 -6.86 -0.94
C ASN A 121 5.43 -7.05 -1.98
N ARG A 122 5.15 -7.85 -2.99
CA ARG A 122 6.05 -8.00 -4.14
C ARG A 122 5.59 -7.06 -5.23
N LYS A 123 6.52 -6.59 -6.04
CA LYS A 123 6.12 -5.96 -7.30
C LYS A 123 5.36 -6.99 -8.12
N ILE A 124 4.06 -6.76 -8.27
CA ILE A 124 3.29 -7.40 -9.31
C ILE A 124 3.60 -6.56 -10.55
N ASN A 125 4.35 -7.14 -11.48
CA ASN A 125 4.62 -6.49 -12.75
C ASN A 125 3.26 -6.19 -13.40
N SER A 126 3.11 -5.04 -14.07
CA SER A 126 1.87 -4.72 -14.79
C SER A 126 1.53 -5.72 -15.91
N ASP A 127 2.46 -6.62 -16.25
CA ASP A 127 2.25 -7.80 -17.12
C ASP A 127 1.68 -9.03 -16.39
N ASP A 128 1.68 -9.07 -15.05
CA ASP A 128 1.14 -10.18 -14.25
C ASP A 128 -0.29 -9.87 -13.75
N GLN A 129 -0.79 -8.67 -14.05
CA GLN A 129 -2.14 -8.24 -13.70
C GLN A 129 -3.12 -8.34 -14.88
N CYS A 130 -3.04 -9.47 -15.57
CA CYS A 130 -4.14 -10.11 -16.29
C CYS A 130 -4.05 -11.63 -16.01
N ASP A 131 -4.13 -12.07 -14.74
CA ASP A 131 -4.39 -13.49 -14.48
C ASP A 131 -5.85 -13.79 -14.85
N GLU A 132 -5.98 -14.36 -16.04
CA GLU A 132 -7.15 -15.01 -16.62
C GLU A 132 -7.54 -16.26 -15.82
N ARG A 133 -7.84 -16.13 -14.52
CA ARG A 133 -8.37 -17.27 -13.72
C ARG A 133 -9.64 -16.96 -12.96
N VAL A 134 -10.14 -15.73 -13.04
CA VAL A 134 -11.48 -15.37 -12.57
C VAL A 134 -12.20 -14.58 -13.66
N GLY A 135 -12.61 -15.25 -14.74
CA GLY A 135 -13.32 -14.57 -15.81
C GLY A 135 -13.76 -15.54 -16.88
N LEU A 136 -15.03 -15.91 -16.79
CA LEU A 136 -15.78 -16.71 -17.76
C LEU A 136 -15.43 -16.31 -19.20
N ALA A 137 -15.20 -17.31 -20.06
CA ALA A 137 -15.10 -17.15 -21.50
C ALA A 137 -16.26 -16.29 -22.04
N VAL A 138 -15.96 -15.12 -22.60
CA VAL A 138 -16.90 -14.36 -23.43
C VAL A 138 -16.21 -13.99 -24.74
N ASP A 139 -16.25 -14.96 -25.66
CA ASP A 139 -16.19 -14.88 -27.13
C ASP A 139 -15.36 -13.75 -27.80
N SER A 140 -14.42 -14.17 -28.66
CA SER A 140 -13.47 -13.36 -29.45
C SER A 140 -14.06 -12.19 -30.23
N VAL A 141 -15.37 -12.15 -30.44
CA VAL A 141 -16.07 -11.08 -31.15
C VAL A 141 -16.14 -9.77 -30.36
N LEU A 142 -16.16 -9.81 -29.01
CA LEU A 142 -16.28 -8.59 -28.20
C LEU A 142 -14.95 -7.81 -28.11
N CYS A 143 -13.80 -8.49 -28.15
CA CYS A 143 -12.47 -7.85 -28.14
C CYS A 143 -12.28 -6.88 -29.31
N VAL A 144 -12.83 -7.19 -30.49
CA VAL A 144 -12.73 -6.33 -31.68
C VAL A 144 -13.47 -5.00 -31.50
N VAL A 145 -14.50 -4.96 -30.64
CA VAL A 145 -15.39 -3.80 -30.48
C VAL A 145 -14.79 -2.71 -29.58
N LEU A 146 -13.83 -3.01 -28.71
CA LEU A 146 -13.33 -2.07 -27.68
C LEU A 146 -11.97 -1.40 -27.97
N HIS A 147 -11.39 -1.58 -29.16
CA HIS A 147 -10.33 -0.69 -29.68
C HIS A 147 -9.11 -0.49 -28.75
N GLN A 148 -8.63 -1.55 -28.09
CA GLN A 148 -7.45 -1.52 -27.20
C GLN A 148 -6.40 -2.58 -27.57
N CYS A 149 -5.96 -2.58 -28.82
CA CYS A 149 -4.78 -3.34 -29.25
C CYS A 149 -3.83 -2.41 -30.03
N SER A 150 -3.02 -1.63 -29.31
CA SER A 150 -1.92 -0.86 -29.91
C SER A 150 -0.56 -1.57 -29.87
N ASP A 151 -0.43 -2.71 -29.17
CA ASP A 151 0.89 -3.24 -28.79
C ASP A 151 1.09 -4.72 -29.11
N ILE A 152 0.84 -5.13 -30.37
CA ILE A 152 1.39 -6.38 -30.90
C ILE A 152 2.49 -6.03 -31.92
N PRO A 153 3.79 -6.04 -31.53
CA PRO A 153 4.89 -5.85 -32.46
C PRO A 153 5.38 -7.21 -33.03
N TYR A 154 5.79 -7.18 -34.30
CA TYR A 154 6.42 -8.25 -35.11
C TYR A 154 5.42 -9.28 -35.69
N TRP A 155 5.23 -9.41 -37.02
CA TRP A 155 6.23 -9.70 -38.07
C TRP A 155 5.99 -8.90 -39.36
N SER A 156 7.09 -8.46 -39.96
CA SER A 156 7.20 -7.68 -41.21
C SER A 156 6.90 -8.47 -42.50
N PRO A 157 6.57 -7.76 -43.60
CA PRO A 157 6.02 -8.34 -44.83
C PRO A 157 7.10 -8.90 -45.77
N LEU A 158 6.83 -10.06 -46.37
CA LEU A 158 7.59 -10.57 -47.52
C LEU A 158 6.61 -11.06 -48.60
N ASP A 159 6.62 -10.28 -49.67
CA ASP A 159 6.01 -10.50 -50.98
C ASP A 159 6.40 -11.86 -51.57
N LYS A 160 5.42 -12.59 -52.11
CA LYS A 160 5.38 -13.17 -53.47
C LYS A 160 4.34 -14.28 -53.55
N GLY A 161 3.34 -14.05 -54.42
CA GLY A 161 2.22 -14.95 -54.60
C GLY A 161 2.55 -16.27 -55.27
N LEU A 162 1.49 -17.06 -55.44
CA LEU A 162 1.16 -17.86 -56.63
C LEU A 162 -0.20 -18.55 -56.36
N THR A 163 -1.17 -18.14 -57.18
CA THR A 163 -2.23 -18.93 -57.87
C THR A 163 -2.97 -20.10 -57.19
N ASN A 164 -4.28 -20.10 -57.52
CA ASN A 164 -5.21 -21.22 -57.75
C ASN A 164 -6.09 -21.75 -56.61
N ASN A 165 -7.40 -21.47 -56.79
CA ASN A 165 -8.52 -22.41 -56.74
C ASN A 165 -8.32 -23.71 -55.95
N SER A 166 -8.98 -23.82 -54.79
CA SER A 166 -9.96 -24.89 -54.59
C SER A 166 -10.83 -24.69 -53.36
N LEU A 167 -12.10 -24.99 -53.61
CA LEU A 167 -13.20 -25.21 -52.70
C LEU A 167 -12.82 -26.21 -51.59
N ILE A 168 -13.17 -25.90 -50.33
CA ILE A 168 -13.39 -26.93 -49.30
C ILE A 168 -14.59 -26.51 -48.45
N SER A 169 -15.54 -27.43 -48.36
CA SER A 169 -16.87 -27.30 -47.75
C SER A 169 -16.86 -27.34 -46.23
N TRP A 170 -17.87 -26.73 -45.61
CA TRP A 170 -18.24 -26.95 -44.22
C TRP A 170 -19.38 -27.98 -44.16
N SER A 171 -19.20 -29.01 -43.34
CA SER A 171 -20.24 -29.89 -42.79
C SER A 171 -20.12 -29.87 -41.28
#